data_AF-A0A1Q7R4Q4-F1
#
_entry.id   AF-A0A1Q7R4Q4-F1
#
_cell.length_a   1.000
_cell.length_b   1.000
_cell.length_c   1.000
_cell.angle_alpha   90.00
_cell.angle_beta   90.00
_cell.angle_gamma   90.00
#
_symmetry.space_group_name_H-M   'P 1'
#
loop_
_entity.id
_entity.type
_entity.pdbx_description
1 polymer ?
#
loop_
_entity_poly.entity_id
_entity_poly.type
_entity_poly.pdbx_seq_one_letter_code
_entity_poly.pdbx_strand_id
1 'polypeptide(L)' 'VPRADVPPHTIVEEVDKGYMLNDKVLRHAKVIVAADAPEGHPSAARGGKPDGGVTK' A
#
# COMPACT_ATOMS: atom_id res chain seq x y z
N VAL A 1 11.69 0.15 6.48
CA VAL A 1 12.03 1.38 5.73
C VAL A 1 10.76 2.22 5.68
N PRO A 2 10.70 3.38 6.35
CA PRO A 2 9.55 4.27 6.25
C PRO A 2 9.60 4.96 4.87
N ARG A 3 8.61 4.71 4.02
CA ARG A 3 8.39 5.44 2.75
C ARG A 3 7.06 6.17 2.86
N ALA A 4 7.09 7.50 2.68
CA ALA A 4 5.90 8.33 2.78
C ALA A 4 5.02 8.30 1.51
N ASP A 5 5.58 7.81 0.39
CA ASP A 5 4.93 7.84 -0.91
C ASP A 5 4.01 6.63 -1.16
N VAL A 6 4.16 5.57 -0.36
CA VAL A 6 3.45 4.30 -0.53
C VAL A 6 2.62 4.03 0.73
N PRO A 7 1.35 3.63 0.61
CA PRO A 7 0.54 3.30 1.78
C PRO A 7 1.20 2.23 2.66
N PRO A 8 1.00 2.28 3.99
CA PRO A 8 1.43 1.22 4.89
C PRO A 8 0.92 -0.15 4.44
N HIS A 9 1.64 -1.21 4.84
CA HIS A 9 1.35 -2.59 4.44
C HIS A 9 1.44 -2.88 2.93
N THR A 10 2.06 -1.98 2.15
CA THR A 10 2.34 -2.21 0.73
C THR A 10 3.75 -2.76 0.53
N ILE A 11 3.90 -3.67 -0.44
CA ILE A 11 5.21 -4.20 -0.85
C ILE A 11 5.99 -3.10 -1.57
N VAL A 12 7.18 -2.80 -1.05
CA VAL A 12 8.05 -1.74 -1.56
C VAL A 12 9.06 -2.30 -2.55
N GLU A 13 9.62 -3.46 -2.22
CA GLU A 13 10.68 -4.08 -2.99
C GLU A 13 10.73 -5.59 -2.72
N GLU A 14 11.00 -6.36 -3.77
CA GLU A 14 11.27 -7.79 -3.69
C GLU A 14 12.79 -8.02 -3.65
N VAL A 15 13.27 -8.56 -2.53
CA VAL A 15 14.69 -8.89 -2.34
C VAL A 15 15.00 -10.26 -2.93
N ASP A 16 14.12 -11.23 -2.69
CA ASP A 16 14.21 -12.57 -3.26
C ASP A 16 12.87 -12.98 -3.86
N LYS A 17 12.92 -13.55 -5.08
CA LYS A 17 11.73 -14.05 -5.75
C LYS A 17 11.14 -15.26 -5.03
N GLY A 18 9.81 -15.24 -4.91
CA GLY A 18 9.02 -16.40 -4.56
C GLY A 18 8.76 -17.28 -5.78
N TYR A 19 8.45 -18.55 -5.53
CA TYR A 19 8.11 -19.50 -6.58
C TYR A 19 6.88 -20.30 -6.21
N MET A 20 6.01 -20.50 -7.21
CA MET A 20 4.83 -21.37 -7.15
C MET A 20 4.94 -22.40 -8.27
N LEU A 21 4.57 -23.65 -7.97
CA LEU A 21 4.41 -24.71 -8.97
C LEU A 21 2.94 -25.11 -8.99
N ASN A 22 2.25 -24.75 -10.08
CA ASN A 22 0.79 -24.79 -10.14
C ASN A 22 0.24 -24.00 -8.92
N ASP A 23 -0.58 -24.62 -8.08
CA ASP A 23 -1.15 -23.99 -6.88
C ASP A 23 -0.30 -24.20 -5.61
N LYS A 24 0.86 -24.85 -5.72
CA LYS A 24 1.71 -25.15 -4.56
C LYS A 24 2.83 -24.10 -4.41
N VAL A 25 2.84 -23.41 -3.28
CA VAL A 25 3.92 -22.50 -2.92
C VAL A 25 5.18 -23.30 -2.60
N LEU A 26 6.25 -23.06 -3.36
CA LEU A 26 7.57 -23.68 -3.15
C LEU A 26 8.44 -22.83 -2.23
N ARG A 27 8.40 -21.51 -2.44
CA ARG A 27 9.16 -20.53 -1.65
C ARG A 27 8.40 -19.21 -1.62
N HIS A 28 8.22 -18.64 -0.45
CA HIS A 28 7.66 -17.29 -0.32
C HIS A 28 8.70 -16.25 -0.75
N ALA A 29 8.24 -15.19 -1.41
CA ALA A 29 9.09 -14.07 -1.76
C ALA A 29 9.56 -13.36 -0.48
N LYS A 30 10.84 -12.95 -0.46
CA LYS A 30 11.34 -12.07 0.59
C LYS A 30 11.11 -10.64 0.15
N VAL A 31 10.28 -9.93 0.90
CA VAL A 31 9.87 -8.57 0.54
C VAL A 31 10.16 -7.59 1.67
N ILE A 32 10.36 -6.33 1.31
CA ILE A 32 10.38 -5.22 2.23
C ILE A 32 9.02 -4.52 2.13
N VAL A 33 8.35 -4.36 3.27
CA VAL A 33 7.02 -3.74 3.36
C VAL A 33 7.16 -2.32 3.91
N ALA A 34 6.32 -1.41 3.43
CA ALA A 34 6.19 -0.07 3.99
C ALA A 34 5.66 -0.16 5.42
N ALA A 35 6.45 0.35 6.36
CA ALA A 35 6.02 0.48 7.76
C ALA A 35 5.05 1.65 7.91
N ASP A 36 4.15 1.57 8.88
CA ASP A 36 3.34 2.72 9.29
C ASP A 36 4.24 3.90 9.62
N ALA A 37 3.88 5.08 9.10
CA ALA A 37 4.46 6.31 9.60
C ALA A 37 4.08 6.43 11.08
N PRO A 38 5.03 6.65 12.00
CA PRO A 38 4.69 6.90 13.39
C PRO A 38 3.71 8.09 13.45
N GLU A 39 2.61 7.91 14.17
CA GLU A 39 1.46 8.82 14.25
C GLU A 39 1.85 10.30 14.12
N GLY A 40 1.45 10.96 13.03
CA GLY A 40 1.75 12.38 12.87
C GLY A 40 1.44 13.07 11.55
N HIS A 41 0.98 12.39 10.49
CA HIS A 41 0.62 13.08 9.25
C HIS A 41 -0.65 12.50 8.59
N PRO A 42 -1.74 13.28 8.43
CA PRO A 42 -2.91 12.84 7.71
C PRO A 42 -2.60 12.82 6.21
N SER A 43 -2.63 11.64 5.60
CA SER A 43 -2.56 11.51 4.14
C SER A 43 -3.84 12.05 3.52
N ALA A 44 -3.73 13.25 2.97
CA ALA A 44 -4.74 13.96 2.23
C ALA A 44 -4.95 13.32 0.85
N ALA A 45 -5.93 12.43 0.73
CA ALA A 45 -6.48 12.02 -0.57
C ALA A 45 -7.88 11.39 -0.44
N ARG A 46 -8.84 12.13 0.14
CA ARG A 46 -10.26 11.91 -0.16
C ARG A 46 -10.68 12.89 -1.26
N GLY A 47 -10.28 12.60 -2.48
CA GLY A 47 -10.75 13.28 -3.67
C GLY A 47 -12.06 12.66 -4.18
N GLY A 48 -13.13 13.47 -4.19
CA GLY A 48 -14.11 13.48 -5.29
C GLY A 48 -15.49 12.86 -5.06
N LYS A 49 -16.45 13.68 -4.63
CA LYS A 49 -17.65 14.00 -5.45
C LYS A 49 -18.33 15.28 -4.96
N PRO A 50 -18.47 16.34 -5.78
CA PRO A 50 -19.36 17.45 -5.45
C PRO A 50 -20.76 17.12 -6.00
N ASP A 51 -21.64 16.57 -5.18
CA ASP A 51 -23.06 16.53 -5.54
C ASP A 51 -23.68 17.89 -5.17
N GLY A 52 -23.79 18.74 -6.20
CA GLY A 52 -24.38 20.06 -6.11
C GLY A 52 -25.85 19.98 -5.66
N GLY A 53 -26.10 20.43 -4.42
CA GLY A 53 -27.44 20.71 -3.93
C GLY A 53 -27.94 22.03 -4.49
N VAL A 54 -28.86 21.95 -5.46
CA VAL A 54 -29.71 23.06 -5.91
C VAL A 54 -30.36 23.71 -4.68
N THR A 55 -30.14 25.01 -4.47
CA THR A 55 -30.94 25.80 -3.54
C THR A 55 -31.43 27.10 -4.19
N LYS A 56 -32.76 27.24 -4.09
CA LYS A 56 -33.68 28.35 -4.39
C LYS A 56 -34.06 28.61 -5.84
#